data_AF-A0A9N9STZ0-F1
#
_entry.id   AF-A0A9N9STZ0-F1
#
_cell.length_a   1.000
_cell.length_b   1.000
_cell.length_c   1.000
_cell.angle_alpha   90.00
_cell.angle_beta   90.00
_cell.angle_gamma   90.00
#
_symmetry.space_group_name_H-M   'P 1'
#
loop_
_entity.id
_entity.type
_entity.pdbx_description
1 polymer ?
#
loop_
_entity_poly.entity_id
_entity_poly.type
_entity_poly.pdbx_seq_one_letter_code
_entity_poly.pdbx_strand_id
1 'polypeptide(L)'
;MYINRQKRRDRIGQNVTIDPYNFKRVESFKYLGATITTDNDITEEIKGRIQAANRCMYSLHNTIKSKSLTRTSKIRVYKTVIRPVLMYGCETWTLTKAMESKLRCFEKKSSE
;
A
#
# COMPACT_ATOMS: atom_id res chain seq x y z
N MET A 1 30.44 -2.64 4.73
CA MET A 1 30.41 -3.90 3.95
C MET A 1 29.17 -3.91 3.07
N TYR A 2 29.30 -3.63 1.76
CA TYR A 2 28.19 -3.73 0.82
C TYR A 2 28.03 -5.19 0.38
N ILE A 3 26.99 -5.87 0.86
CA ILE A 3 26.63 -7.22 0.40
C ILE A 3 26.03 -7.08 -1.00
N ASN A 4 26.67 -7.69 -1.98
CA ASN A 4 26.24 -7.70 -3.37
C ASN A 4 24.93 -8.50 -3.53
N ARG A 5 23.80 -7.81 -3.76
CA ARG A 5 22.44 -8.39 -3.81
C ARG A 5 22.26 -9.42 -4.93
N GLN A 6 22.96 -9.26 -6.06
CA GLN A 6 22.92 -10.20 -7.18
C GLN A 6 23.39 -11.60 -6.74
N LYS A 7 24.50 -11.66 -5.99
CA LYS A 7 25.08 -12.91 -5.47
C LYS A 7 24.21 -13.66 -4.45
N ARG A 8 23.20 -13.00 -3.86
CA ARG A 8 22.21 -13.66 -2.96
C ARG A 8 21.07 -14.31 -3.73
N ARG A 9 20.67 -13.76 -4.89
CA ARG A 9 19.60 -14.32 -5.72
C ARG A 9 19.97 -15.70 -6.27
N ASP A 10 21.23 -15.88 -6.67
CA ASP A 10 21.73 -17.14 -7.22
C ASP A 10 21.92 -18.27 -6.18
N ARG A 11 21.86 -17.95 -4.87
CA ARG A 11 22.09 -18.93 -3.78
C ARG A 11 20.81 -19.55 -3.19
N ILE A 12 19.63 -19.06 -3.55
CA ILE A 12 18.37 -19.48 -2.93
C ILE A 12 17.53 -20.19 -3.98
N GLY A 13 17.25 -21.48 -3.76
CA GLY A 13 16.57 -22.35 -4.72
C GLY A 13 15.18 -21.86 -5.15
N GLN A 14 14.70 -22.41 -6.27
CA GLN A 14 13.45 -22.04 -6.95
C GLN A 14 12.21 -22.23 -6.06
N ASN A 15 12.28 -23.13 -5.09
CA ASN A 15 11.16 -23.56 -4.26
C ASN A 15 11.51 -23.56 -2.77
N VAL A 16 10.48 -23.42 -1.93
CA VAL A 16 10.55 -23.51 -0.47
C VAL A 16 9.79 -24.75 -0.04
N THR A 17 10.47 -25.72 0.56
CA THR A 17 9.85 -26.93 1.10
C THR A 17 9.56 -26.72 2.59
N ILE A 18 8.32 -26.94 2.99
CA ILE A 18 7.86 -26.92 4.39
C ILE A 18 7.05 -28.21 4.60
N ASP A 19 7.58 -29.14 5.38
CA ASP A 19 7.01 -30.47 5.62
C ASP A 19 6.70 -31.25 4.30
N PRO A 20 5.49 -31.82 4.02
CA PRO A 20 5.25 -32.46 2.72
C PRO A 20 4.96 -31.45 1.60
N TYR A 21 4.94 -30.15 1.89
CA TYR A 21 4.51 -29.12 0.95
C TYR A 21 5.69 -28.44 0.27
N ASN A 22 5.55 -28.22 -1.03
CA ASN A 22 6.55 -27.57 -1.86
C ASN A 22 5.95 -26.31 -2.49
N PHE A 23 6.41 -25.15 -2.03
CA PHE A 23 5.91 -23.85 -2.48
C PHE A 23 6.84 -23.25 -3.53
N LYS A 24 6.26 -22.84 -4.66
CA LYS A 24 7.00 -22.08 -5.67
C LYS A 24 7.36 -20.71 -5.11
N ARG A 25 8.63 -20.30 -5.30
CA ARG A 25 9.05 -18.93 -5.01
C ARG A 25 8.46 -17.98 -6.07
N VAL A 26 7.88 -16.87 -5.60
CA VAL A 26 7.30 -15.81 -6.44
C VAL A 26 7.99 -14.48 -6.15
N GLU A 27 8.03 -13.59 -7.14
CA GLU A 27 8.64 -12.25 -7.01
C GLU A 27 7.79 -11.31 -6.16
N SER A 28 6.46 -11.46 -6.22
CA SER A 28 5.51 -10.74 -5.40
C SER A 28 4.42 -11.68 -4.88
N PHE A 29 4.02 -11.44 -3.64
CA PHE A 29 2.98 -12.21 -2.96
C PHE A 29 2.07 -11.27 -2.20
N LYS A 30 0.76 -11.51 -2.25
CA LYS A 30 -0.23 -10.75 -1.47
C LYS A 30 -0.55 -11.50 -0.19
N TYR A 31 -0.15 -10.94 0.95
CA TYR A 31 -0.43 -11.46 2.28
C TYR A 31 -1.29 -10.48 3.06
N LEU A 32 -2.47 -10.92 3.52
CA LEU A 32 -3.43 -10.07 4.27
C LEU A 32 -3.74 -8.73 3.57
N GLY A 33 -3.73 -8.73 2.24
CA GLY A 33 -3.96 -7.53 1.43
C GLY A 33 -2.73 -6.64 1.21
N ALA A 34 -1.60 -6.90 1.88
CA ALA A 34 -0.32 -6.23 1.63
C ALA A 34 0.53 -7.02 0.62
N THR A 35 1.21 -6.30 -0.25
CA THR A 35 2.07 -6.83 -1.31
C THR A 35 3.50 -6.89 -0.79
N ILE A 36 4.02 -8.11 -0.67
CA ILE A 36 5.39 -8.39 -0.26
C ILE A 36 6.17 -8.75 -1.51
N THR A 37 7.31 -8.09 -1.73
CA THR A 37 8.19 -8.33 -2.87
C THR A 37 9.50 -8.94 -2.41
N THR A 38 10.16 -9.70 -3.28
CA THR A 38 11.45 -10.34 -2.97
C THR A 38 12.56 -9.36 -2.60
N ASP A 39 12.51 -8.14 -3.14
CA ASP A 39 13.49 -7.10 -2.89
C ASP A 39 13.10 -6.14 -1.76
N ASN A 40 11.99 -6.42 -1.08
CA ASN A 40 11.40 -5.53 -0.08
C ASN A 40 11.13 -4.13 -0.64
N ASP A 41 10.77 -4.05 -1.93
CA ASP A 41 10.31 -2.82 -2.56
C ASP A 41 8.85 -2.56 -2.20
N ILE A 42 8.65 -1.49 -1.44
CA ILE A 42 7.34 -1.01 -0.95
C ILE A 42 6.64 -0.14 -1.99
N THR A 43 7.29 0.18 -3.11
CA THR A 43 6.71 1.03 -4.16
C THR A 43 5.39 0.49 -4.68
N GLU A 44 5.31 -0.81 -4.94
CA GLU A 44 4.08 -1.44 -5.43
C GLU A 44 2.97 -1.50 -4.38
N GLU A 45 3.33 -1.69 -3.11
CA GLU A 45 2.36 -1.63 -2.02
C GLU A 45 1.75 -0.24 -1.88
N ILE A 46 2.56 0.82 -1.87
CA ILE A 46 2.08 2.21 -1.76
C ILE A 46 1.22 2.58 -2.96
N LYS A 47 1.63 2.19 -4.18
CA LYS A 47 0.81 2.39 -5.39
C LYS A 47 -0.54 1.69 -5.23
N GLY A 48 -0.55 0.45 -4.76
CA GLY A 48 -1.76 -0.33 -4.48
C GLY A 48 -2.69 0.36 -3.49
N ARG A 49 -2.16 0.89 -2.38
CA ARG A 49 -2.95 1.63 -1.38
C ARG A 49 -3.51 2.94 -1.91
N ILE A 50 -2.72 3.71 -2.65
CA ILE A 50 -3.20 4.94 -3.29
C ILE A 50 -4.34 4.63 -4.26
N GLN A 51 -4.23 3.56 -5.06
CA GLN A 51 -5.31 3.14 -5.95
C GLN A 51 -6.56 2.69 -5.17
N ALA A 52 -6.39 1.92 -4.09
CA ALA A 52 -7.51 1.49 -3.25
C ALA A 52 -8.22 2.69 -2.60
N ALA A 53 -7.46 3.65 -2.08
CA ALA A 53 -8.00 4.87 -1.50
C ALA A 53 -8.69 5.75 -2.55
N ASN A 54 -8.15 5.86 -3.76
CA ASN A 54 -8.81 6.55 -4.88
C ASN A 54 -10.15 5.89 -5.24
N ARG A 55 -10.22 4.56 -5.32
CA ARG A 55 -11.49 3.83 -5.57
C ARG A 55 -12.51 4.09 -4.47
N CYS A 56 -12.07 4.06 -3.21
CA CYS A 56 -12.93 4.37 -2.06
C CYS A 56 -13.46 5.81 -2.12
N MET A 57 -12.58 6.78 -2.38
CA MET A 57 -12.94 8.19 -2.56
C MET A 57 -13.93 8.39 -3.70
N TYR A 58 -13.72 7.72 -4.84
CA TYR A 58 -14.62 7.78 -5.98
C TYR A 58 -16.01 7.21 -5.66
N SER A 59 -16.05 6.07 -4.95
CA SER A 59 -17.32 5.48 -4.51
C SER A 59 -18.10 6.38 -3.54
N LEU A 60 -17.41 7.18 -2.72
CA LEU A 60 -18.01 8.10 -1.75
C LEU A 60 -18.15 9.53 -2.30
N HIS A 61 -17.79 9.76 -3.56
CA HIS A 61 -17.71 11.10 -4.14
C HIS A 61 -19.04 11.85 -4.03
N ASN A 62 -20.17 11.20 -4.34
CA ASN A 62 -21.49 11.84 -4.27
C ASN A 62 -21.87 12.22 -2.83
N THR A 63 -21.55 11.36 -1.87
CA THR A 63 -21.76 11.61 -0.45
C THR A 63 -20.92 12.78 0.04
N ILE A 64 -19.62 12.80 -0.29
CA ILE A 64 -18.71 13.88 0.10
C ILE A 64 -19.08 15.21 -0.60
N LYS A 65 -19.54 15.16 -1.85
CA LYS A 65 -19.96 16.35 -2.61
C LYS A 65 -21.33 16.89 -2.17
N SER A 66 -22.17 16.07 -1.55
CA SER A 66 -23.51 16.47 -1.11
C SER A 66 -23.48 17.70 -0.21
N LYS A 67 -24.38 18.65 -0.46
CA LYS A 67 -24.58 19.85 0.39
C LYS A 67 -25.31 19.52 1.69
N SER A 68 -25.97 18.36 1.76
CA SER A 68 -26.71 17.91 2.95
C SER A 68 -25.80 17.51 4.11
N LEU A 69 -24.53 17.23 3.85
CA LEU A 69 -23.55 16.87 4.86
C LEU A 69 -22.75 18.11 5.30
N THR A 70 -22.62 18.27 6.62
CA THR A 70 -21.73 19.30 7.18
C THR A 70 -20.27 18.98 6.85
N ARG A 71 -19.43 20.03 6.81
CA ARG A 71 -17.97 19.87 6.64
C ARG A 71 -17.36 18.94 7.68
N THR A 72 -17.83 18.99 8.93
CA THR A 72 -17.36 18.10 10.01
C THR A 72 -17.66 16.64 9.72
N SER A 73 -18.86 16.33 9.22
CA SER A 73 -19.23 14.97 8.82
C SER A 73 -18.38 14.45 7.66
N LYS A 74 -18.11 15.29 6.65
CA LYS A 74 -17.24 14.94 5.51
C LYS A 74 -15.81 14.62 5.96
N ILE A 75 -15.25 15.47 6.83
CA ILE A 75 -13.91 15.23 7.42
C ILE A 75 -13.90 13.93 8.22
N ARG A 76 -14.97 13.65 8.98
CA ARG A 76 -15.09 12.39 9.73
C ARG A 76 -15.08 11.19 8.78
N VAL A 77 -15.90 11.19 7.72
CA VAL A 77 -15.90 10.13 6.70
C VAL A 77 -14.50 9.91 6.09
N TYR A 78 -13.81 10.99 5.72
CA TYR A 78 -12.45 10.89 5.22
C TYR A 78 -11.50 10.22 6.24
N LYS A 79 -11.50 10.69 7.49
CA LYS A 79 -10.61 10.18 8.54
C LYS A 79 -10.92 8.74 8.95
N THR A 80 -12.17 8.31 8.90
CA THR A 80 -12.59 6.98 9.39
C THR A 80 -12.69 5.93 8.30
N VAL A 81 -12.84 6.32 7.03
CA VAL A 81 -13.02 5.37 5.92
C VAL A 81 -11.87 5.43 4.92
N ILE A 82 -11.58 6.61 4.37
CA ILE A 82 -10.62 6.74 3.26
C ILE A 82 -9.18 6.70 3.77
N ARG A 83 -8.86 7.43 4.83
CA ARG A 83 -7.50 7.51 5.39
C ARG A 83 -6.98 6.15 5.90
N PRO A 84 -7.78 5.30 6.59
CA PRO A 84 -7.33 3.97 6.97
C PRO A 84 -7.05 3.05 5.77
N VAL A 85 -7.83 3.16 4.69
CA VAL A 85 -7.56 2.40 3.44
C VAL A 85 -6.20 2.78 2.84
N LEU A 86 -5.87 4.07 2.86
CA LEU A 86 -4.58 4.57 2.39
C LEU A 86 -3.42 4.13 3.30
N MET A 87 -3.61 4.17 4.62
CA MET A 87 -2.55 3.98 5.62
C MET A 87 -2.39 2.53 6.09
N TYR A 88 -3.19 1.60 5.60
CA TYR A 88 -3.06 0.20 6.03
C TYR A 88 -1.67 -0.35 5.73
N GLY A 89 -1.03 -0.92 6.74
CA GLY A 89 0.32 -1.48 6.64
C GLY A 89 1.45 -0.44 6.72
N CYS A 90 1.15 0.84 6.99
CA CYS A 90 2.16 1.90 7.00
C CYS A 90 3.26 1.71 8.05
N GLU A 91 2.97 0.97 9.13
CA GLU A 91 3.92 0.61 10.18
C GLU A 91 5.11 -0.21 9.65
N THR A 92 4.91 -0.92 8.53
CA THR A 92 5.92 -1.77 7.88
C THR A 92 6.66 -1.07 6.74
N TRP A 93 6.29 0.18 6.42
CA TRP A 93 6.86 0.89 5.27
C TRP A 93 8.17 1.60 5.62
N THR A 94 9.25 1.23 4.94
CA THR A 94 10.45 2.05 4.83
C THR A 94 10.26 3.11 3.75
N LEU A 95 9.77 4.28 4.15
CA LEU A 95 9.43 5.38 3.23
C LEU A 95 10.68 6.09 2.68
N THR A 96 10.67 6.33 1.36
CA THR A 96 11.58 7.28 0.70
C THR A 96 10.88 8.64 0.53
N LYS A 97 11.65 9.71 0.32
CA LYS A 97 11.08 11.06 0.05
C LYS A 97 10.10 11.07 -1.13
N ALA A 98 10.38 10.29 -2.17
CA ALA A 98 9.51 10.18 -3.34
C ALA A 98 8.17 9.51 -3.01
N MET A 99 8.19 8.48 -2.17
CA MET A 99 6.98 7.80 -1.69
C MET A 99 6.15 8.69 -0.77
N GLU A 100 6.81 9.38 0.16
CA GLU A 100 6.16 10.35 1.03
C GLU A 100 5.48 11.47 0.23
N SER A 101 6.15 11.98 -0.80
CA SER A 101 5.58 12.97 -1.72
C SER A 101 4.29 12.47 -2.39
N LYS A 102 4.27 11.21 -2.87
CA LYS A 102 3.08 10.61 -3.47
C LYS A 102 1.90 10.51 -2.47
N LEU A 103 2.17 10.11 -1.24
CA LEU A 103 1.15 10.06 -0.18
C LEU A 103 0.63 11.47 0.15
N ARG A 104 1.51 12.47 0.25
CA ARG A 104 1.13 13.87 0.48
C ARG A 104 0.31 14.45 -0.67
N CYS A 105 0.64 14.13 -1.92
CA CYS A 105 -0.16 14.53 -3.07
C CYS A 105 -1.60 13.99 -2.99
N PHE A 106 -1.77 12.74 -2.55
CA PHE A 106 -3.10 12.19 -2.30
C PHE A 106 -3.84 12.95 -1.19
N GLU A 107 -3.20 13.16 -0.02
CA GLU A 107 -3.85 13.86 1.10
C GLU A 107 -4.30 15.28 0.74
N LYS A 108 -3.49 16.02 -0.02
CA LYS A 108 -3.84 17.36 -0.54
C LYS A 108 -5.05 17.30 -1.45
N LYS A 109 -5.05 16.42 -2.45
CA LYS A 109 -6.17 16.23 -3.38
C LYS A 109 -7.48 15.87 -2.66
N SER A 110 -7.39 15.11 -1.57
CA SER A 110 -8.58 14.69 -0.79
C SER A 110 -9.14 15.75 0.16
N SER A 111 -8.40 16.83 0.39
CA SER A 111 -8.80 17.94 1.27
C SER A 111 -9.47 19.09 0.52
N GLU A 112 -9.38 19.10 -0.80
CA GLU A 112 -10.07 20.02 -1.72
C GLU A 112 -11.50 19.55 -2.02
#